data_AF-A0A165HZ69-F1
#
_entry.id   AF-A0A165HZ69-F1
#
_cell.length_a   1.000
_cell.length_b   1.000
_cell.length_c   1.000
_cell.angle_alpha   90.00
_cell.angle_beta   90.00
_cell.angle_gamma   90.00
#
_symmetry.space_group_name_H-M   'P 1'
#
loop_
_entity.id
_entity.type
_entity.pdbx_description
1 polymer ?
#
loop_
_entity_poly.entity_id
_entity_poly.type
_entity_poly.pdbx_seq_one_letter_code
_entity_poly.pdbx_strand_id
1 'polypeptide(L)'
;MHRRAGIAGLERKNLSREAYSALQTKLSQQQLDAMQTQVDHFRTALQRFARSHRADILRSPTLRGAFVQMCTSIGVDPLQGAGPSRNKLAELTGLGLGEWQAELGVQVCDVCIGTRDRNGGLIEMPELVRILCRMRGLGEDGEGGVNEDDVVRAIRSLKPLGAGYEVVTVGDTRFVRSVPRELDVDQTALLGLAKRNGGVLDEDSVVQTLGWTNERARAGLENMLLRDGMCWVDEQDPRGLVYYVPSVMVWEDD
;
A
#
# COMPACT_ATOMS: atom_id res chain seq x y z
N MET A 1 1.34 7.60 81.33
CA MET A 1 2.16 7.22 80.15
C MET A 1 1.31 6.41 79.18
N HIS A 2 0.60 7.05 78.24
CA HIS A 2 -0.10 6.35 77.15
C HIS A 2 0.78 6.36 75.88
N ARG A 3 1.62 5.34 75.72
CA ARG A 3 2.40 5.16 74.48
C ARG A 3 1.50 4.56 73.40
N ARG A 4 1.08 5.41 72.47
CA ARG A 4 1.12 5.21 71.00
C ARG A 4 0.70 3.81 70.46
N ALA A 5 -0.54 3.39 70.68
CA ALA A 5 -1.09 2.19 70.02
C ALA A 5 -1.32 2.35 68.50
N GLY A 6 -1.21 3.58 67.96
CA GLY A 6 -1.41 3.86 66.52
C GLY A 6 -0.13 3.92 65.65
N ILE A 7 1.04 4.20 66.24
CA ILE A 7 2.28 4.40 65.47
C ILE A 7 2.89 3.07 65.01
N ALA A 8 2.86 2.03 65.86
CA ALA A 8 3.33 0.69 65.47
C ALA A 8 2.47 0.05 64.37
N GLY A 9 1.16 0.36 64.32
CA GLY A 9 0.27 -0.07 63.24
C GLY A 9 0.53 0.66 61.93
N LEU A 10 0.87 1.96 62.00
CA LEU A 10 1.24 2.77 60.84
C LEU A 10 2.61 2.37 60.28
N GLU A 11 3.59 2.11 61.14
CA GLU A 11 4.89 1.53 60.75
C GLU A 11 4.74 0.16 60.11
N ARG A 12 3.93 -0.75 60.67
CA ARG A 12 3.63 -2.04 60.02
C ARG A 12 2.94 -1.88 58.67
N LYS A 13 2.05 -0.90 58.53
CA LYS A 13 1.37 -0.60 57.26
C LYS A 13 2.31 -0.01 56.21
N ASN A 14 3.28 0.80 56.63
CA ASN A 14 4.32 1.33 55.75
C ASN A 14 5.29 0.22 55.32
N LEU A 15 5.76 -0.61 56.27
CA LEU A 15 6.62 -1.77 55.99
C LEU A 15 5.94 -2.78 55.06
N SER A 16 4.64 -3.05 55.24
CA SER A 16 3.91 -3.93 54.33
C SER A 16 3.75 -3.30 52.94
N ARG A 17 3.47 -2.00 52.85
CA ARG A 17 3.38 -1.28 51.58
C ARG A 17 4.71 -1.29 50.81
N GLU A 18 5.84 -1.12 51.50
CA GLU A 18 7.18 -1.22 50.92
C GLU A 18 7.51 -2.65 50.48
N ALA A 19 7.13 -3.66 51.26
CA ALA A 19 7.28 -5.05 50.87
C ALA A 19 6.42 -5.42 49.65
N TYR A 20 5.18 -4.93 49.58
CA TYR A 20 4.29 -5.13 48.44
C TYR A 20 4.79 -4.39 47.19
N SER A 21 5.31 -3.17 47.32
CA SER A 21 5.88 -2.44 46.17
C SER A 21 7.14 -3.14 45.64
N ALA A 22 8.03 -3.60 46.52
CA ALA A 22 9.21 -4.36 46.13
C ALA A 22 8.85 -5.69 45.44
N LEU A 23 7.84 -6.41 45.95
CA LEU A 23 7.33 -7.62 45.31
C LEU A 23 6.70 -7.32 43.95
N GLN A 24 5.92 -6.24 43.84
CA GLN A 24 5.31 -5.81 42.58
C GLN A 24 6.39 -5.48 41.53
N THR A 25 7.41 -4.69 41.89
CA THR A 25 8.52 -4.37 40.98
C THR A 25 9.27 -5.63 40.56
N LYS A 26 9.51 -6.57 41.49
CA LYS A 26 10.15 -7.86 41.16
C LYS A 26 9.31 -8.70 40.20
N LEU A 27 8.00 -8.76 40.41
CA LEU A 27 7.08 -9.50 39.55
C LEU A 27 6.99 -8.87 38.15
N SER A 28 6.91 -7.53 38.07
CA SER A 28 6.97 -6.81 36.79
C SER A 28 8.28 -7.04 36.06
N GLN A 29 9.43 -7.02 36.76
CA GLN A 29 10.73 -7.31 36.15
C GLN A 29 10.77 -8.75 35.60
N GLN A 30 10.29 -9.73 36.36
CA GLN A 30 10.21 -11.12 35.89
C GLN A 30 9.32 -11.28 34.65
N GLN A 31 8.20 -10.56 34.58
CA GLN A 31 7.35 -10.54 33.39
C GLN A 31 8.07 -9.93 32.19
N LEU A 32 8.80 -8.82 32.38
CA LEU A 32 9.59 -8.19 31.31
C LEU A 32 10.68 -9.12 30.79
N ASP A 33 11.43 -9.76 31.69
CA ASP A 33 12.51 -10.68 31.31
C ASP A 33 11.96 -11.91 30.55
N ALA A 34 10.81 -12.44 30.99
CA ALA A 34 10.12 -13.53 30.31
C ALA A 34 9.63 -13.12 28.91
N MET A 35 9.04 -11.92 28.79
CA MET A 35 8.61 -11.39 27.48
C MET A 35 9.79 -11.16 26.55
N GLN A 36 10.90 -10.63 27.04
CA GLN A 36 12.10 -10.42 26.23
C GLN A 36 12.67 -11.74 25.70
N THR A 37 12.71 -12.77 26.54
CA THR A 37 13.10 -14.13 26.14
C THR A 37 12.17 -14.70 25.07
N GLN A 38 10.85 -14.48 25.19
CA GLN A 38 9.87 -14.94 24.20
C GLN A 38 10.02 -14.22 22.85
N VAL A 39 10.31 -12.91 22.86
CA VAL A 39 10.60 -12.14 21.64
C VAL A 39 11.88 -12.66 20.97
N ASP A 40 12.93 -12.97 21.75
CA ASP A 40 14.19 -13.51 21.20
C ASP A 40 14.02 -14.92 20.60
N HIS A 41 13.23 -15.78 21.25
CA HIS A 41 12.85 -17.07 20.68
C HIS A 41 12.08 -16.92 19.37
N PHE A 42 11.09 -16.03 19.34
CA PHE A 42 10.30 -15.78 18.14
C PHE A 42 11.18 -15.23 17.01
N ARG A 43 12.06 -14.26 17.32
CA ARG A 43 13.04 -13.69 16.39
C ARG A 43 13.89 -14.76 15.73
N THR A 44 14.42 -15.68 16.52
CA THR A 44 15.27 -16.78 16.03
C THR A 44 14.48 -17.77 15.17
N ALA A 45 13.24 -18.09 15.57
CA ALA A 45 12.35 -18.94 14.79
C ALA A 45 11.99 -18.30 13.43
N LEU A 46 11.67 -17.01 13.42
CA LEU A 46 11.34 -16.26 12.21
C LEU A 46 12.53 -16.17 11.25
N GLN A 47 13.74 -15.97 11.77
CA GLN A 47 14.96 -16.00 10.95
C GLN A 47 15.21 -17.38 10.33
N ARG A 48 14.98 -18.45 11.09
CA ARG A 48 15.11 -19.83 10.57
C ARG A 48 14.08 -20.08 9.47
N PHE A 49 12.83 -19.69 9.71
CA PHE A 49 11.73 -19.82 8.74
C PHE A 49 12.02 -19.05 7.45
N ALA A 50 12.49 -17.81 7.59
CA ALA A 50 12.90 -16.97 6.48
C ALA A 50 13.97 -17.64 5.61
N ARG A 51 15.02 -18.20 6.22
CA ARG A 51 16.11 -18.85 5.50
C ARG A 51 15.67 -20.12 4.79
N SER A 52 14.82 -20.94 5.42
CA SER A 52 14.37 -22.21 4.83
C SER A 52 13.34 -22.02 3.72
N HIS A 53 12.46 -21.01 3.82
CA HIS A 53 11.36 -20.79 2.88
C HIS A 53 11.54 -19.55 2.02
N ARG A 54 12.78 -19.10 1.79
CA ARG A 54 13.06 -17.88 1.00
C ARG A 54 12.39 -17.92 -0.37
N ALA A 55 12.59 -19.01 -1.12
CA ALA A 55 12.03 -19.13 -2.47
C ALA A 55 10.50 -19.13 -2.46
N ASP A 56 9.89 -19.77 -1.46
CA ASP A 56 8.44 -19.81 -1.32
C ASP A 56 7.85 -18.46 -0.92
N ILE A 57 8.54 -17.69 -0.07
CA ILE A 57 8.14 -16.32 0.31
C ILE A 57 8.21 -15.39 -0.90
N LEU A 58 9.22 -15.54 -1.76
CA LEU A 58 9.35 -14.74 -2.98
C LEU A 58 8.32 -15.15 -4.03
N ARG A 59 7.98 -16.44 -4.13
CA ARG A 59 7.01 -16.96 -5.09
C ARG A 59 5.56 -16.70 -4.65
N SER A 60 5.20 -16.95 -3.40
CA SER A 60 3.80 -16.88 -2.96
C SER A 60 3.45 -15.51 -2.38
N PRO A 61 2.56 -14.72 -3.02
CA PRO A 61 2.14 -13.42 -2.48
C PRO A 61 1.39 -13.54 -1.13
N THR A 62 0.62 -14.61 -0.92
CA THR A 62 -0.09 -14.85 0.34
C THR A 62 0.88 -15.14 1.48
N LEU A 63 1.89 -15.99 1.24
CA LEU A 63 2.93 -16.28 2.22
C LEU A 63 3.78 -15.03 2.51
N ARG A 64 4.10 -14.25 1.47
CA ARG A 64 4.82 -12.98 1.60
C ARG A 64 4.07 -11.99 2.50
N GLY A 65 2.78 -11.82 2.25
CA GLY A 65 1.91 -10.96 3.05
C GLY A 65 1.87 -11.37 4.52
N ALA A 66 1.64 -12.66 4.79
CA ALA A 66 1.62 -13.19 6.15
C ALA A 66 2.98 -13.02 6.86
N PHE A 67 4.08 -13.27 6.14
CA PHE A 67 5.43 -13.07 6.68
C PHE A 67 5.72 -11.60 7.03
N VAL A 68 5.33 -10.67 6.16
CA VAL A 68 5.49 -9.23 6.41
C VAL A 68 4.64 -8.77 7.60
N GLN A 69 3.42 -9.31 7.74
CA GLN A 69 2.55 -9.02 8.87
C GLN A 69 3.16 -9.51 10.19
N MET A 70 3.75 -10.69 10.21
CA MET A 70 4.47 -11.22 11.39
C MET A 70 5.71 -10.40 11.73
N CYS A 71 6.43 -9.86 10.75
CA CYS A 71 7.56 -8.98 11.02
C CYS A 71 7.07 -7.66 11.64
N THR A 72 6.03 -7.07 11.05
CA THR A 72 5.46 -5.79 11.49
C THR A 72 4.90 -5.86 12.91
N SER A 73 4.27 -6.97 13.30
CA SER A 73 3.70 -7.12 14.65
C SER A 73 4.74 -7.08 15.78
N ILE A 74 6.01 -7.36 15.45
CA ILE A 74 7.14 -7.32 16.39
C ILE A 74 7.90 -6.00 16.30
N GLY A 75 7.44 -5.08 15.44
CA GLY A 75 8.10 -3.81 15.18
C GLY A 75 9.33 -3.96 14.29
N VAL A 76 9.42 -5.04 13.51
CA VAL A 76 10.46 -5.18 12.49
C VAL A 76 9.88 -4.94 11.12
N ASP A 77 10.48 -3.99 10.40
CA ASP A 77 10.22 -3.81 8.98
C ASP A 77 11.12 -4.76 8.17
N PRO A 78 10.57 -5.75 7.45
CA PRO A 78 11.36 -6.67 6.63
C PRO A 78 11.81 -6.05 5.30
N LEU A 79 11.31 -4.85 4.95
CA LEU A 79 11.58 -4.16 3.68
C LEU A 79 12.67 -3.09 3.81
N GLN A 80 12.88 -2.55 5.00
CA GLN A 80 14.02 -1.66 5.26
C GLN A 80 15.31 -2.46 5.27
N GLY A 81 16.04 -2.42 4.15
CA GLY A 81 17.42 -2.90 4.07
C GLY A 81 18.35 -2.19 5.06
N ALA A 82 19.58 -2.67 5.16
CA ALA A 82 20.63 -2.22 6.09
C ALA A 82 20.94 -0.72 6.00
N GLY A 83 20.12 0.12 6.64
CA GLY A 83 20.39 1.53 6.90
C GLY A 83 21.10 1.73 8.25
N PRO A 84 21.76 2.88 8.46
CA PRO A 84 22.54 3.15 9.67
C PRO A 84 21.70 3.26 10.95
N SER A 85 20.37 3.37 10.83
CA SER A 85 19.44 3.47 11.95
C SER A 85 18.78 2.13 12.26
N ARG A 86 19.39 1.42 13.21
CA ARG A 86 18.85 0.37 14.10
C ARG A 86 17.53 -0.28 13.67
N ASN A 87 17.64 -1.32 12.83
CA ASN A 87 16.83 -2.53 12.92
C ASN A 87 17.66 -3.72 12.37
N LYS A 88 18.57 -4.24 13.22
CA LYS A 88 19.45 -5.40 12.92
C LYS A 88 18.70 -6.69 12.53
N LEU A 89 17.37 -6.70 12.44
CA LEU A 89 16.61 -7.89 12.08
C LEU A 89 16.42 -8.04 10.56
N ALA A 90 16.26 -6.95 9.81
CA ALA A 90 16.15 -7.00 8.35
C ALA A 90 17.46 -7.49 7.69
N GLU A 91 18.60 -7.10 8.26
CA GLU A 91 19.92 -7.62 7.89
C GLU A 91 20.08 -9.11 8.26
N LEU A 92 19.39 -9.58 9.31
CA LEU A 92 19.48 -10.96 9.81
C LEU A 92 18.58 -11.95 9.07
N THR A 93 17.49 -11.49 8.48
CA THR A 93 16.61 -12.34 7.68
C THR A 93 17.22 -12.64 6.31
N GLY A 94 18.08 -11.78 5.75
CA GLY A 94 18.87 -12.07 4.54
C GLY A 94 18.03 -12.54 3.35
N LEU A 95 16.74 -12.19 3.33
CA LEU A 95 15.77 -12.75 2.39
C LEU A 95 15.88 -12.14 1.00
N GLY A 96 16.50 -10.96 0.86
CA GLY A 96 16.43 -10.18 -0.37
C GLY A 96 15.04 -9.60 -0.63
N LEU A 97 14.15 -9.55 0.38
CA LEU A 97 12.81 -8.95 0.24
C LEU A 97 12.88 -7.46 -0.10
N GLY A 98 13.82 -6.71 0.51
CA GLY A 98 14.05 -5.31 0.16
C GLY A 98 14.51 -5.13 -1.29
N GLU A 99 15.40 -6.00 -1.77
CA GLU A 99 15.88 -6.00 -3.16
C GLU A 99 14.75 -6.35 -4.14
N TRP A 100 13.99 -7.41 -3.85
CA TRP A 100 12.81 -7.79 -4.63
C TRP A 100 11.75 -6.68 -4.66
N GLN A 101 11.53 -6.00 -3.53
CA GLN A 101 10.58 -4.89 -3.43
C GLN A 101 11.07 -3.65 -4.19
N ALA A 102 12.37 -3.38 -4.18
CA ALA A 102 12.98 -2.31 -4.96
C ALA A 102 12.91 -2.62 -6.47
N GLU A 103 13.20 -3.86 -6.87
CA GLU A 103 13.04 -4.35 -8.23
C GLU A 103 11.59 -4.21 -8.71
N LEU A 104 10.63 -4.58 -7.86
CA LEU A 104 9.20 -4.36 -8.14
C LEU A 104 8.89 -2.86 -8.30
N GLY A 105 9.47 -2.00 -7.46
CA GLY A 105 9.32 -0.55 -7.59
C GLY A 105 9.81 -0.01 -8.93
N VAL A 106 10.96 -0.50 -9.42
CA VAL A 106 11.48 -0.14 -10.74
C VAL A 106 10.52 -0.61 -11.85
N GLN A 107 10.03 -1.85 -11.79
CA GLN A 107 9.08 -2.36 -12.77
C GLN A 107 7.76 -1.56 -12.77
N VAL A 108 7.25 -1.16 -11.60
CA VAL A 108 6.09 -0.27 -11.50
C VAL A 108 6.39 1.06 -12.20
N CYS A 109 7.57 1.65 -11.99
CA CYS A 109 7.98 2.86 -12.69
C CYS A 109 8.02 2.67 -14.22
N ASP A 110 8.62 1.57 -14.69
CA ASP A 110 8.76 1.27 -16.11
C ASP A 110 7.39 1.12 -16.79
N VAL A 111 6.46 0.39 -16.17
CA VAL A 111 5.08 0.27 -16.68
C VAL A 111 4.41 1.65 -16.71
N CYS A 112 4.49 2.39 -15.60
CA CYS A 112 3.88 3.73 -15.53
C CYS A 112 4.46 4.72 -16.55
N ILE A 113 5.74 4.61 -16.90
CA ILE A 113 6.37 5.42 -17.95
C ILE A 113 5.91 4.94 -19.32
N GLY A 114 5.93 3.63 -19.58
CA GLY A 114 5.57 3.04 -20.86
C GLY A 114 4.10 3.22 -21.24
N THR A 115 3.20 3.28 -20.25
CA THR A 115 1.76 3.51 -20.49
C THR A 115 1.37 4.98 -20.49
N ARG A 116 2.26 5.88 -20.06
CA ARG A 116 1.95 7.30 -19.81
C ARG A 116 1.36 8.01 -21.01
N ASP A 117 1.90 7.77 -22.19
CA ASP A 117 1.44 8.42 -23.44
C ASP A 117 0.02 7.98 -23.82
N ARG A 118 -0.43 6.81 -23.33
CA ARG A 118 -1.76 6.28 -23.60
C ARG A 118 -2.77 6.73 -22.55
N ASN A 119 -2.41 6.69 -21.28
CA ASN A 119 -3.35 6.82 -20.15
C ASN A 119 -3.17 8.08 -19.29
N GLY A 120 -2.32 9.02 -19.71
CA GLY A 120 -2.08 10.27 -18.98
C GLY A 120 -1.34 10.09 -17.64
N GLY A 121 -0.84 8.88 -17.35
CA GLY A 121 -0.19 8.54 -16.09
C GLY A 121 -1.14 8.10 -14.98
N LEU A 122 -2.31 7.58 -15.34
CA LEU A 122 -3.24 6.92 -14.44
C LEU A 122 -3.53 5.49 -14.94
N ILE A 123 -3.28 4.49 -14.10
CA ILE A 123 -3.50 3.08 -14.43
C ILE A 123 -4.30 2.38 -13.33
N GLU A 124 -5.25 1.52 -13.71
CA GLU A 124 -5.97 0.68 -12.75
C GLU A 124 -5.02 -0.32 -12.05
N MET A 125 -5.21 -0.52 -10.74
CA MET A 125 -4.38 -1.46 -9.97
C MET A 125 -4.46 -2.90 -10.52
N PRO A 126 -5.63 -3.45 -10.88
CA PRO A 126 -5.72 -4.76 -11.54
C PRO A 126 -4.92 -4.83 -12.85
N GLU A 127 -4.99 -3.79 -13.69
CA GLU A 127 -4.27 -3.74 -14.96
C GLU A 127 -2.76 -3.67 -14.74
N LEU A 128 -2.30 -2.85 -13.80
CA LEU A 128 -0.90 -2.78 -13.44
C LEU A 128 -0.39 -4.14 -12.94
N VAL A 129 -1.14 -4.82 -12.08
CA VAL A 129 -0.80 -6.17 -11.60
C VAL A 129 -0.74 -7.16 -12.77
N ARG A 130 -1.69 -7.11 -13.70
CA ARG A 130 -1.71 -7.96 -14.91
C ARG A 130 -0.46 -7.77 -15.76
N ILE A 131 -0.08 -6.53 -16.05
CA ILE A 131 1.13 -6.20 -16.82
C ILE A 131 2.39 -6.67 -16.08
N LEU A 132 2.49 -6.43 -14.77
CA LEU A 132 3.64 -6.85 -13.96
C LEU A 132 3.80 -8.38 -13.91
N CYS A 133 2.70 -9.12 -13.78
CA CYS A 133 2.72 -10.58 -13.83
C CYS A 133 3.19 -11.09 -15.20
N ARG A 134 2.68 -10.50 -16.28
CA ARG A 134 3.09 -10.80 -17.66
C ARG A 134 4.58 -10.54 -17.89
N MET A 135 5.10 -9.39 -17.42
CA MET A 135 6.52 -9.04 -17.52
C MET A 135 7.44 -10.04 -16.80
N ARG A 136 6.96 -10.64 -15.71
CA ARG A 136 7.70 -11.66 -14.94
C ARG A 136 7.56 -13.08 -15.51
N GLY A 137 6.87 -13.25 -16.64
CA GLY A 137 6.64 -14.56 -17.26
C GLY A 137 5.73 -15.47 -16.42
N LEU A 138 4.93 -14.88 -15.53
CA LEU A 138 3.96 -15.58 -14.70
C LEU A 138 2.62 -15.58 -15.46
N GLY A 139 1.98 -16.74 -15.58
CA GLY A 139 0.67 -16.86 -16.23
C GLY A 139 -0.41 -16.03 -15.52
N GLU A 140 -1.55 -15.83 -16.18
CA GLU A 140 -2.68 -15.06 -15.65
C GLU A 140 -3.18 -15.57 -14.29
N ASP A 141 -2.94 -16.86 -13.99
CA ASP A 141 -3.32 -17.54 -12.74
C ASP A 141 -2.56 -17.09 -11.50
N GLY A 142 -1.54 -16.23 -11.61
CA GLY A 142 -0.94 -15.52 -10.47
C GLY A 142 -0.22 -16.41 -9.42
N GLU A 143 -0.05 -17.71 -9.66
CA GLU A 143 0.73 -18.61 -8.82
C GLU A 143 2.23 -18.27 -8.95
N GLY A 144 2.71 -17.36 -8.09
CA GLY A 144 4.03 -16.76 -8.25
C GLY A 144 4.04 -15.23 -8.19
N GLY A 145 2.86 -14.62 -8.27
CA GLY A 145 2.64 -13.25 -8.71
C GLY A 145 2.98 -12.13 -7.74
N VAL A 146 2.79 -10.93 -8.28
CA VAL A 146 2.69 -9.67 -7.54
C VAL A 146 1.22 -9.48 -7.17
N ASN A 147 0.91 -9.14 -5.93
CA ASN A 147 -0.44 -8.73 -5.54
C ASN A 147 -0.55 -7.21 -5.34
N GLU A 148 -1.76 -6.71 -5.17
CA GLU A 148 -1.99 -5.26 -4.98
C GLU A 148 -1.23 -4.71 -3.76
N ASP A 149 -1.09 -5.48 -2.68
CA ASP A 149 -0.37 -5.04 -1.49
C ASP A 149 1.14 -4.91 -1.75
N ASP A 150 1.72 -5.77 -2.59
CA ASP A 150 3.11 -5.65 -3.02
C ASP A 150 3.33 -4.36 -3.80
N VAL A 151 2.41 -4.02 -4.71
CA VAL A 151 2.44 -2.77 -5.47
C VAL A 151 2.30 -1.56 -4.54
N VAL A 152 1.35 -1.60 -3.61
CA VAL A 152 1.18 -0.52 -2.61
C VAL A 152 2.45 -0.35 -1.77
N ARG A 153 3.10 -1.44 -1.36
CA ARG A 153 4.39 -1.39 -0.64
C ARG A 153 5.50 -0.80 -1.51
N ALA A 154 5.54 -1.13 -2.80
CA ALA A 154 6.52 -0.60 -3.75
C ALA A 154 6.33 0.91 -3.94
N ILE A 155 5.10 1.36 -4.13
CA ILE A 155 4.81 2.80 -4.25
C ILE A 155 5.18 3.55 -2.97
N ARG A 156 4.96 2.95 -1.80
CA ARG A 156 5.39 3.54 -0.53
C ARG A 156 6.91 3.66 -0.42
N SER A 157 7.67 2.70 -0.91
CA SER A 157 9.13 2.79 -0.92
C SER A 157 9.67 3.81 -1.94
N LEU A 158 8.88 4.15 -2.97
CA LEU A 158 9.21 5.20 -3.94
C LEU A 158 8.93 6.62 -3.42
N LYS A 159 8.12 6.81 -2.36
CA LYS A 159 7.77 8.13 -1.82
C LYS A 159 8.96 9.07 -1.55
N PRO A 160 10.09 8.61 -0.96
CA PRO A 160 11.25 9.48 -0.71
C PRO A 160 11.88 10.08 -1.97
N LEU A 161 11.63 9.50 -3.15
CA LEU A 161 12.13 10.02 -4.43
C LEU A 161 11.37 11.27 -4.90
N GLY A 162 10.18 11.54 -4.35
CA GLY A 162 9.39 12.71 -4.72
C GLY A 162 8.83 12.69 -6.15
N ALA A 163 8.81 11.52 -6.81
CA ALA A 163 8.42 11.40 -8.22
C ALA A 163 6.89 11.43 -8.48
N GLY A 164 6.06 11.61 -7.44
CA GLY A 164 4.61 11.77 -7.59
C GLY A 164 3.79 10.48 -7.67
N TYR A 165 4.43 9.31 -7.47
CA TYR A 165 3.73 8.03 -7.42
C TYR A 165 2.80 7.94 -6.21
N GLU A 166 1.51 7.77 -6.47
CA GLU A 166 0.48 7.68 -5.44
C GLU A 166 -0.60 6.67 -5.81
N VAL A 167 -1.17 6.02 -4.80
CA VAL A 167 -2.35 5.18 -4.96
C VAL A 167 -3.58 6.04 -4.67
N VAL A 168 -4.45 6.21 -5.66
CA VAL A 168 -5.70 6.97 -5.55
C VAL A 168 -6.87 6.00 -5.67
N THR A 169 -7.94 6.22 -4.91
CA THR A 169 -9.16 5.42 -5.02
C THR A 169 -10.23 6.23 -5.77
N VAL A 170 -10.76 5.68 -6.86
CA VAL A 170 -11.88 6.26 -7.61
C VAL A 170 -13.04 5.27 -7.57
N GLY A 171 -14.11 5.64 -6.88
CA GLY A 171 -15.20 4.71 -6.56
C GLY A 171 -14.69 3.54 -5.73
N ASP A 172 -14.87 2.31 -6.24
CA ASP A 172 -14.45 1.07 -5.56
C ASP A 172 -13.07 0.54 -6.02
N THR A 173 -12.40 1.22 -6.96
CA THR A 173 -11.14 0.73 -7.55
C THR A 173 -9.96 1.61 -7.21
N ARG A 174 -8.84 0.96 -6.94
CA ARG A 174 -7.54 1.61 -6.72
C ARG A 174 -6.86 1.84 -8.06
N PHE A 175 -6.28 3.02 -8.20
CA PHE A 175 -5.47 3.44 -9.33
C PHE A 175 -4.08 3.81 -8.85
N VAL A 176 -3.09 3.63 -9.72
CA VAL A 176 -1.75 4.16 -9.52
C VAL A 176 -1.59 5.37 -10.42
N ARG A 177 -1.26 6.50 -9.79
CA ARG A 177 -0.93 7.75 -10.45
C ARG A 177 0.58 7.90 -10.48
N SER A 178 1.15 8.22 -11.64
CA SER A 178 2.60 8.42 -11.84
C SER A 178 3.00 9.88 -12.09
N VAL A 179 2.01 10.79 -12.15
CA VAL A 179 2.22 12.22 -12.42
C VAL A 179 1.85 13.02 -11.17
N PRO A 180 2.62 14.05 -10.77
CA PRO A 180 2.42 14.80 -9.53
C PRO A 180 1.23 15.79 -9.57
N ARG A 181 0.20 15.54 -10.38
CA ARG A 181 -1.01 16.38 -10.44
C ARG A 181 -2.13 15.77 -9.62
N GLU A 182 -2.78 16.58 -8.80
CA GLU A 182 -3.96 16.16 -8.05
C GLU A 182 -5.15 15.96 -8.98
N LEU A 183 -5.96 14.95 -8.67
CA LEU A 183 -7.24 14.75 -9.34
C LEU A 183 -8.27 15.66 -8.69
N ASP A 184 -8.87 16.54 -9.50
CA ASP A 184 -9.95 17.41 -9.06
C ASP A 184 -11.25 16.61 -8.82
N VAL A 185 -12.20 17.20 -8.10
CA VAL A 185 -13.52 16.62 -7.84
C VAL A 185 -14.23 16.27 -9.16
N ASP A 186 -14.11 17.15 -10.16
CA ASP A 186 -14.75 16.96 -11.46
C ASP A 186 -14.11 15.81 -12.25
N GLN A 187 -12.77 15.73 -12.26
CA GLN A 187 -12.06 14.62 -12.89
C GLN A 187 -12.38 13.29 -12.21
N THR A 188 -12.47 13.26 -10.88
CA THR A 188 -12.83 12.07 -10.12
C THR A 188 -14.24 11.60 -10.45
N ALA A 189 -15.19 12.53 -10.60
CA ALA A 189 -16.56 12.23 -11.00
C ALA A 189 -16.65 11.70 -12.45
N LEU A 190 -15.90 12.32 -13.38
CA LEU A 190 -15.83 11.89 -14.77
C LEU A 190 -15.20 10.50 -14.91
N LEU A 191 -14.10 10.22 -14.20
CA LEU A 191 -13.49 8.88 -14.15
C LEU A 191 -14.45 7.84 -13.60
N GLY A 192 -15.19 8.17 -12.54
CA GLY A 192 -16.22 7.30 -11.97
C GLY A 192 -17.38 7.02 -12.94
N LEU A 193 -17.76 8.00 -13.76
CA LEU A 193 -18.77 7.81 -14.82
C LEU A 193 -18.20 7.00 -15.99
N ALA A 194 -16.99 7.31 -16.45
CA ALA A 194 -16.33 6.62 -17.55
C ALA A 194 -16.25 5.12 -17.26
N LYS A 195 -15.87 4.76 -16.03
CA LYS A 195 -15.81 3.37 -15.60
C LYS A 195 -17.16 2.65 -15.71
N ARG A 196 -18.27 3.30 -15.34
CA ARG A 196 -19.62 2.71 -15.49
C ARG A 196 -20.01 2.52 -16.95
N ASN A 197 -19.48 3.36 -17.83
CA ASN A 197 -19.77 3.37 -19.26
C ASN A 197 -18.71 2.61 -20.10
N GLY A 198 -17.86 1.80 -19.47
CA GLY A 198 -16.84 1.01 -20.19
C GLY A 198 -15.69 1.86 -20.78
N GLY A 199 -15.41 3.02 -20.20
CA GLY A 199 -14.37 3.94 -20.63
C GLY A 199 -14.81 4.95 -21.68
N VAL A 200 -16.11 5.10 -21.92
CA VAL A 200 -16.66 6.02 -22.93
C VAL A 200 -17.48 7.13 -22.26
N LEU A 201 -17.25 8.38 -22.65
CA LEU A 201 -17.95 9.56 -22.16
C LEU A 201 -18.42 10.43 -23.32
N ASP A 202 -19.58 11.05 -23.15
CA ASP A 202 -20.15 12.04 -24.06
C ASP A 202 -20.75 13.19 -23.24
N GLU A 203 -20.87 14.39 -23.82
CA GLU A 203 -21.35 15.58 -23.09
C GLU A 203 -22.75 15.34 -22.51
N ASP A 204 -23.64 14.69 -23.26
CA ASP A 204 -25.01 14.40 -22.85
C ASP A 204 -25.08 13.41 -21.68
N SER A 205 -24.29 12.33 -21.70
CA SER A 205 -24.26 11.34 -20.61
C SER A 205 -23.70 11.92 -19.31
N VAL A 206 -22.72 12.83 -19.40
CA VAL A 206 -22.20 13.59 -18.26
C VAL A 206 -23.29 14.48 -17.66
N VAL A 207 -23.99 15.24 -18.50
CA VAL A 207 -25.06 16.15 -18.08
C VAL A 207 -26.23 15.39 -17.45
N GLN A 208 -26.69 14.32 -18.09
CA GLN A 208 -27.83 13.52 -17.62
C GLN A 208 -27.51 12.76 -16.32
N THR A 209 -26.31 12.21 -16.19
CA THR A 209 -25.96 11.34 -15.05
C THR A 209 -25.46 12.12 -13.86
N LEU A 210 -24.65 13.16 -14.07
CA LEU A 210 -24.07 13.98 -12.99
C LEU A 210 -24.89 15.23 -12.66
N GLY A 211 -25.89 15.58 -13.49
CA GLY A 211 -26.71 16.78 -13.31
C GLY A 211 -25.92 18.07 -13.51
N TRP A 212 -24.87 18.03 -14.33
CA TRP A 212 -24.01 19.19 -14.58
C TRP A 212 -24.59 20.11 -15.65
N THR A 213 -24.14 21.37 -15.66
CA THR A 213 -24.40 22.26 -16.79
C THR A 213 -23.57 21.84 -18.00
N ASN A 214 -24.06 22.08 -19.22
CA ASN A 214 -23.31 21.81 -20.46
C ASN A 214 -21.91 22.43 -20.43
N GLU A 215 -21.80 23.69 -19.98
CA GLU A 215 -20.51 24.39 -19.86
C GLU A 215 -19.53 23.68 -18.91
N ARG A 216 -20.02 23.17 -17.76
CA ARG A 216 -19.16 22.44 -16.81
C ARG A 216 -18.76 21.07 -17.37
N ALA A 217 -19.69 20.35 -18.01
CA ALA A 217 -19.41 19.07 -18.65
C ALA A 217 -18.33 19.23 -19.73
N ARG A 218 -18.50 20.21 -20.62
CA ARG A 218 -17.53 20.53 -21.65
C ARG A 218 -16.17 20.92 -21.07
N ALA A 219 -16.14 21.86 -20.12
CA ALA A 219 -14.88 22.28 -19.49
C ALA A 219 -14.18 21.11 -18.76
N GLY A 220 -14.93 20.22 -18.11
CA GLY A 220 -14.40 19.03 -17.47
C GLY A 220 -13.75 18.07 -18.47
N LEU A 221 -14.44 17.77 -19.56
CA LEU A 221 -13.96 16.89 -20.64
C LEU A 221 -12.74 17.49 -21.38
N GLU A 222 -12.79 18.78 -21.70
CA GLU A 222 -11.66 19.50 -22.33
C GLU A 222 -10.43 19.55 -21.42
N ASN A 223 -10.61 19.77 -20.12
CA ASN A 223 -9.50 19.72 -19.16
C ASN A 223 -8.89 18.32 -19.10
N MET A 224 -9.73 17.28 -19.06
CA MET A 224 -9.29 15.89 -19.03
C MET A 224 -8.49 15.50 -20.29
N LEU A 225 -8.85 16.06 -21.45
CA LEU A 225 -8.15 15.88 -22.73
C LEU A 225 -6.84 16.68 -22.80
N LEU A 226 -6.94 18.00 -22.68
CA LEU A 226 -5.85 18.92 -23.02
C LEU A 226 -4.85 19.11 -21.89
N ARG A 227 -5.35 19.19 -20.65
CA ARG A 227 -4.51 19.50 -19.48
C ARG A 227 -3.86 18.26 -18.92
N ASP A 228 -4.60 17.16 -18.89
CA ASP A 228 -4.21 15.95 -18.18
C ASP A 228 -3.83 14.80 -19.12
N GLY A 229 -4.29 14.82 -20.37
CA GLY A 229 -4.03 13.74 -21.34
C GLY A 229 -4.61 12.39 -20.91
N MET A 230 -5.68 12.41 -20.12
CA MET A 230 -6.30 11.20 -19.55
C MET A 230 -7.38 10.61 -20.46
N CYS A 231 -7.81 11.35 -21.50
CA CYS A 231 -8.76 10.87 -22.49
C CYS A 231 -8.33 11.17 -23.91
N TRP A 232 -8.89 10.40 -24.84
CA TRP A 232 -8.78 10.58 -26.27
C TRP A 232 -10.13 11.05 -26.81
N VAL A 233 -10.13 11.80 -27.90
CA VAL A 233 -11.34 12.30 -28.53
C VAL A 233 -11.58 11.57 -29.86
N ASP A 234 -12.81 11.18 -30.10
CA ASP A 234 -13.28 10.66 -31.38
C ASP A 234 -14.40 11.55 -31.91
N GLU A 235 -14.17 12.14 -33.09
CA GLU A 235 -15.14 12.97 -33.81
C GLU A 235 -15.95 12.17 -34.84
N GLN A 236 -15.62 10.89 -35.05
CA GLN A 236 -16.19 10.03 -36.08
C GLN A 236 -17.24 9.05 -35.54
N ASP A 237 -17.50 9.03 -34.23
CA ASP A 237 -18.52 8.16 -33.64
C ASP A 237 -19.93 8.60 -34.09
N PRO A 238 -20.84 7.66 -34.42
CA PRO A 238 -22.22 7.97 -34.79
C PRO A 238 -23.01 8.80 -33.76
N ARG A 239 -22.57 8.80 -32.50
CA ARG A 239 -23.14 9.58 -31.38
C ARG A 239 -22.64 11.03 -31.33
N GLY A 240 -21.69 11.40 -32.18
CA GLY A 240 -21.06 12.72 -32.19
C GLY A 240 -19.69 12.71 -31.50
N LEU A 241 -19.38 13.77 -30.77
CA LEU A 241 -18.09 13.93 -30.08
C LEU A 241 -18.02 13.04 -28.84
N VAL A 242 -17.16 12.03 -28.87
CA VAL A 242 -17.00 11.04 -27.79
C VAL A 242 -15.59 11.10 -27.21
N TYR A 243 -15.49 10.94 -25.90
CA TYR A 243 -14.23 10.91 -25.16
C TYR A 243 -13.98 9.50 -24.62
N TYR A 244 -12.86 8.91 -24.98
CA TYR A 244 -12.41 7.61 -24.50
C TYR A 244 -11.42 7.79 -23.36
N VAL A 245 -11.51 6.96 -22.32
CA VAL A 245 -10.66 7.04 -21.12
C VAL A 245 -9.83 5.76 -21.01
N PRO A 246 -8.62 5.73 -21.59
CA PRO A 246 -7.75 4.56 -21.66
C PRO A 246 -7.49 3.87 -20.32
N SER A 247 -7.46 4.64 -19.22
CA SER A 247 -7.18 4.14 -17.87
C SER A 247 -8.24 3.18 -17.34
N VAL A 248 -9.50 3.31 -17.78
CA VAL A 248 -10.65 2.50 -17.32
C VAL A 248 -11.28 1.68 -18.44
N MET A 249 -10.70 1.75 -19.65
CA MET A 249 -11.16 1.01 -20.80
C MET A 249 -10.74 -0.44 -20.67
N VAL A 250 -11.68 -1.36 -20.95
CA VAL A 250 -11.35 -2.77 -21.06
C VAL A 250 -10.75 -2.98 -22.44
N TRP A 251 -9.46 -3.26 -22.49
CA TRP A 251 -8.77 -3.64 -23.71
C TRP A 251 -9.05 -5.13 -23.95
N GLU A 252 -9.73 -5.46 -25.04
CA GLU A 252 -9.70 -6.83 -25.55
C GLU A 252 -8.28 -7.06 -26.08
N ASP A 253 -7.53 -7.94 -25.42
CA ASP A 253 -6.21 -8.35 -25.90
C ASP A 253 -6.42 -9.31 -27.10
N ASP A 254 -5.99 -8.90 -28.29
CA ASP A 254 -5.77 -9.78 -29.45
C ASP A 254 -4.55 -10.70 -29.26
#